data_AF-A0A2W4RFB1-F1
#
_entry.id   AF-A0A2W4RFB1-F1
#
_cell.length_a   1.000
_cell.length_b   1.000
_cell.length_c   1.000
_cell.angle_alpha   90.00
_cell.angle_beta   90.00
_cell.angle_gamma   90.00
#
_symmetry.space_group_name_H-M   'P 1'
#
loop_
_entity.id
_entity.type
_entity.pdbx_description
1 polymer ?
#
loop_
_entity_poly.entity_id
_entity_poly.type
_entity_poly.pdbx_seq_one_letter_code
_entity_poly.pdbx_strand_id
1 'polypeptide(L)' 'MHVPMTAAAIVAGGRARRYGGRDKSRLVVDGRTIIVRQVEALQPVAAEIVVV' A
#
# COMPACT_ATOMS: atom_id res chain seq x y z
N MET A 1 16.11 -8.16 18.08
CA MET A 1 15.16 -7.72 17.02
C MET A 1 15.15 -8.79 15.95
N HIS A 2 14.00 -9.39 15.63
CA HIS A 2 13.88 -10.33 14.53
C HIS A 2 13.63 -9.52 13.25
N VAL A 3 14.50 -9.67 12.24
CA VAL A 3 14.24 -9.09 10.92
C VAL A 3 13.22 -10.01 10.23
N PRO A 4 12.03 -9.52 9.84
CA PRO A 4 11.04 -10.37 9.18
C PRO A 4 11.62 -10.89 7.86
N MET A 5 11.58 -12.21 7.62
CA MET A 5 12.03 -12.81 6.35
C MET A 5 10.96 -12.77 5.25
N THR A 6 9.81 -12.16 5.53
CA THR A 6 8.64 -12.09 4.66
C THR A 6 8.65 -10.83 3.80
N ALA A 7 8.24 -10.99 2.54
CA ALA A 7 7.92 -9.89 1.63
C ALA A 7 6.41 -9.62 1.66
N ALA A 8 6.02 -8.36 1.47
CA ALA A 8 4.63 -7.94 1.31
C ALA A 8 4.39 -7.36 -0.08
N ALA A 9 3.22 -7.65 -0.66
CA ALA A 9 2.79 -7.10 -1.93
C ALA A 9 1.53 -6.24 -1.74
N ILE A 10 1.59 -4.97 -2.16
CA ILE A 10 0.44 -4.08 -2.26
C ILE A 10 -0.03 -4.11 -3.71
N VAL A 11 -1.19 -4.71 -3.96
CA VAL A 11 -1.80 -4.74 -5.30
C VAL A 11 -2.56 -3.43 -5.53
N ALA A 12 -1.89 -2.45 -6.14
CA ALA A 12 -2.42 -1.15 -6.48
C ALA A 12 -3.01 -1.10 -7.90
N GLY A 13 -2.72 -2.10 -8.74
CA GLY A 13 -3.27 -2.27 -10.08
C GLY A 13 -4.74 -2.74 -10.11
N GLY A 14 -5.66 -1.86 -10.49
CA GLY A 14 -7.06 -2.21 -10.77
C GLY A 14 -7.65 -1.35 -11.89
N ARG A 15 -8.69 -1.83 -12.58
CA ARG A 15 -9.29 -1.16 -13.76
C ARG A 15 -9.93 0.22 -13.51
N ALA A 16 -9.84 0.76 -12.29
CA ALA A 16 -10.40 2.06 -11.88
C ALA A 16 -11.88 2.33 -12.29
N ARG A 17 -12.69 1.29 -12.52
CA ARG A 17 -14.08 1.42 -13.03
C ARG A 17 -15.07 2.12 -12.09
N ARG A 18 -14.66 2.34 -10.84
CA ARG A 18 -15.46 2.96 -9.76
C ARG A 18 -14.63 4.08 -9.16
N TYR A 19 -15.28 5.03 -8.47
CA TYR A 19 -14.62 6.25 -7.97
C TYR A 19 -14.02 7.11 -9.11
N GLY A 20 -14.75 7.23 -10.23
CA GLY A 20 -14.45 8.20 -11.28
C GLY A 20 -13.12 7.95 -12.03
N GLY A 21 -12.65 6.71 -12.14
CA GLY A 21 -11.40 6.43 -12.86
C GLY A 21 -10.13 6.80 -12.10
N ARG A 22 -10.25 7.33 -10.87
CA ARG A 22 -9.10 7.84 -10.13
C ARG A 22 -8.27 6.70 -9.55
N ASP A 23 -6.95 6.88 -9.61
CA ASP A 23 -5.99 6.05 -8.89
C ASP A 23 -6.25 6.12 -7.38
N LYS A 24 -6.69 4.99 -6.82
CA LYS A 24 -7.06 4.89 -5.41
C LYS A 24 -5.86 4.98 -4.47
N SER A 25 -4.68 4.56 -4.92
CA SER A 25 -3.46 4.58 -4.10
C SER A 25 -3.12 6.02 -3.64
N ARG A 26 -3.51 7.00 -4.46
CA ARG A 26 -3.29 8.44 -4.25
C ARG A 26 -4.42 9.14 -3.47
N LEU A 27 -5.50 8.45 -3.13
CA LEU A 27 -6.57 9.05 -2.34
C LEU A 27 -6.04 9.37 -0.94
N VAL A 28 -6.35 10.57 -0.46
CA VAL A 28 -5.99 11.03 0.89
C VAL A 28 -7.10 10.64 1.85
N VAL A 29 -6.73 9.95 2.94
CA VAL A 29 -7.60 9.57 4.05
C VAL A 29 -6.86 9.93 5.33
N ASP A 30 -7.49 10.73 6.20
CA ASP A 30 -6.88 11.26 7.44
C ASP A 30 -5.52 11.93 7.20
N GLY A 31 -5.42 12.73 6.13
CA GLY A 31 -4.22 13.52 5.81
C GLY A 31 -3.06 12.73 5.19
N ARG A 32 -3.18 11.41 5.00
CA ARG A 32 -2.17 10.58 4.31
C ARG A 32 -2.76 9.85 3.12
N THR A 33 -1.96 9.60 2.10
CA THR A 33 -2.42 8.77 0.97
C THR A 33 -2.61 7.32 1.42
N ILE A 34 -3.54 6.61 0.79
CA ILE A 34 -3.78 5.19 1.07
C ILE A 34 -2.48 4.38 0.94
N ILE A 35 -1.67 4.63 -0.10
CA ILE A 35 -0.42 3.90 -0.29
C ILE A 35 0.57 4.08 0.87
N VAL A 36 0.74 5.31 1.38
CA VAL A 36 1.62 5.59 2.52
C VAL A 36 1.15 4.83 3.76
N ARG A 37 -0.16 4.85 4.03
CA ARG A 37 -0.74 4.11 5.17
C ARG A 37 -0.51 2.61 5.08
N GLN A 38 -0.61 2.02 3.87
CA GLN A 38 -0.35 0.60 3.67
C GLN A 38 1.13 0.25 3.88
N VAL A 39 2.05 1.09 3.39
CA VAL A 39 3.50 0.89 3.61
C VAL A 39 3.82 0.92 5.11
N GLU A 40 3.35 1.95 5.83
CA GLU A 40 3.57 2.08 7.28
C GLU A 40 3.02 0.89 8.08
N ALA A 41 1.87 0.35 7.67
CA ALA A 41 1.27 -0.82 8.31
C ALA A 41 2.08 -2.11 8.09
N LEU A 42 2.81 -2.21 6.98
CA LEU A 42 3.60 -3.40 6.61
C LEU A 42 5.04 -3.36 7.11
N GLN A 43 5.60 -2.18 7.36
CA GLN A 43 6.95 -2.00 7.89
C GLN A 43 7.31 -2.88 9.11
N PRO A 44 6.41 -3.12 10.09
CA PRO A 44 6.75 -3.95 11.25
C PRO A 44 6.87 -5.45 10.95
N VAL A 45 6.35 -5.93 9.82
CA VAL A 45 6.15 -7.37 9.54
C VAL A 45 6.76 -7.85 8.22
N ALA A 46 7.31 -6.94 7.40
CA ALA A 46 7.93 -7.27 6.13
C ALA A 46 9.29 -6.59 5.98
N ALA A 47 10.30 -7.34 5.55
CA ALA A 47 11.61 -6.76 5.19
C ALA A 47 11.60 -6.09 3.82
N GLU A 48 10.72 -6.52 2.93
CA GLU A 48 10.56 -5.96 1.59
C GLU A 48 9.08 -5.70 1.31
N ILE A 49 8.78 -4.53 0.74
CA ILE A 49 7.43 -4.14 0.35
C ILE A 49 7.46 -3.79 -1.14
N VAL A 50 6.69 -4.54 -1.93
CA VAL A 50 6.55 -4.36 -3.38
C VAL A 50 5.16 -3.80 -3.67
N VAL A 51 5.08 -2.77 -4.53
CA VAL A 51 3.81 -2.25 -5.03
C VAL A 51 3.64 -2.72 -6.46
N VAL A 52 2.53 -3.41 -6.74
CA VAL A 52 2.21 -4.06 -8.03
C VAL A 52 1.00 -3.42 -8.69
#